data_AF-A0A357UZE3-F1
#
_entry.id   AF-A0A357UZE3-F1
#
_cell.length_a   1.000
_cell.length_b   1.000
_cell.length_c   1.000
_cell.angle_alpha   90.00
_cell.angle_beta   90.00
_cell.angle_gamma   90.00
#
_symmetry.space_group_name_H-M   'P 1'
#
loop_
_entity.id
_entity.type
_entity.pdbx_description
1 polymer ?
#
loop_
_entity_poly.entity_id
_entity_poly.type
_entity_poly.pdbx_seq_one_letter_code
_entity_poly.pdbx_strand_id
1 'polypeptide(L)'
;FVFYEVLSVSTFPLVAHHGTEEAKRSGRIYLGILLSTSIGFLLFGMIWTWQIAGTLDFVRGGVFNAEQAQGPMIAVLLALYAFGIGKAA
;
A
#
# COMPACT_ATOMS: atom_id res chain seq x y z
N PHE A 1 -1.83 3.69 -5.75
CA PHE A 1 -1.38 2.29 -5.92
C PHE A 1 -0.40 2.12 -7.07
N VAL A 2 -0.82 2.28 -8.33
CA VAL A 2 0.04 2.00 -9.51
C VAL A 2 1.40 2.69 -9.45
N PHE A 3 1.45 4.01 -9.27
CA PHE A 3 2.72 4.73 -9.13
C PHE A 3 3.57 4.26 -7.94
N TYR A 4 2.92 3.90 -6.83
CA TYR A 4 3.60 3.36 -5.67
C TYR A 4 4.25 2.00 -5.97
N GLU A 5 3.56 1.13 -6.70
CA GLU A 5 4.09 -0.17 -7.14
C GLU A 5 5.20 -0.03 -8.18
N VAL A 6 5.04 0.88 -9.14
CA VAL A 6 6.10 1.20 -10.11
C VAL A 6 7.38 1.62 -9.38
N LEU A 7 7.26 2.45 -8.34
CA LEU A 7 8.40 2.81 -7.50
C LEU A 7 8.99 1.60 -6.78
N SER A 8 8.16 0.72 -6.21
CA SER A 8 8.61 -0.51 -5.52
C SER A 8 9.42 -1.42 -6.45
N VAL A 9 8.95 -1.61 -7.69
CA VAL A 9 9.65 -2.41 -8.70
C VAL A 9 10.90 -1.70 -9.20
N SER A 10 10.87 -0.37 -9.36
CA SER A 10 12.03 0.40 -9.82
C SER A 10 13.19 0.45 -8.82
N THR A 11 12.93 0.31 -7.52
CA THR A 11 13.99 0.28 -6.50
C THR A 11 14.59 -1.10 -6.32
N PHE A 12 13.96 -2.16 -6.82
CA PHE A 12 14.49 -3.52 -6.72
C PHE A 12 15.89 -3.69 -7.36
N PRO A 13 16.16 -3.20 -8.58
CA PRO A 13 17.51 -3.25 -9.16
C PRO A 13 18.57 -2.56 -8.30
N LEU A 14 18.22 -1.46 -7.62
CA LEU A 14 19.14 -0.74 -6.74
C LEU A 14 19.53 -1.60 -5.53
N VAL A 15 18.56 -2.33 -4.94
CA VAL A 15 18.82 -3.25 -3.81
C VAL A 15 19.65 -4.46 -4.25
N ALA A 16 19.42 -4.97 -5.46
CA ALA A 16 20.15 -6.11 -6.01
C ALA A 16 21.46 -5.74 -6.74
N HIS A 17 21.82 -4.45 -6.80
CA HIS A 17 22.85 -3.91 -7.71
C HIS A 17 24.25 -4.55 -7.53
N HIS A 18 24.61 -4.94 -6.30
CA HIS A 18 25.91 -5.53 -6.01
C HIS A 18 26.10 -6.95 -6.58
N GLY A 19 25.04 -7.62 -7.04
CA GLY A 19 25.14 -8.90 -7.75
C GLY A 19 25.62 -10.10 -6.92
N THR A 20 25.96 -9.91 -5.64
CA THR A 20 26.29 -11.00 -4.72
C THR A 20 25.06 -11.85 -4.43
N GLU A 21 25.28 -13.09 -3.99
CA GLU A 21 24.17 -13.97 -3.61
C GLU A 21 23.37 -13.40 -2.44
N GLU A 22 24.01 -12.69 -1.50
CA GLU A 22 23.27 -11.95 -0.47
C GLU A 22 22.45 -10.80 -1.05
N ALA A 23 23.01 -9.99 -1.97
CA ALA A 23 22.30 -8.86 -2.57
C ALA A 23 21.05 -9.30 -3.34
N LYS A 24 21.15 -10.39 -4.13
CA LYS A 24 20.00 -10.98 -4.83
C LYS A 24 18.96 -11.51 -3.86
N ARG A 25 19.38 -12.17 -2.77
CA ARG A 25 18.47 -12.70 -1.74
C ARG A 25 17.74 -11.57 -1.04
N SER A 26 18.46 -10.54 -0.59
CA SER A 26 17.89 -9.37 0.08
C SER A 26 16.93 -8.62 -0.84
N GLY A 27 17.26 -8.46 -2.13
CA GLY A 27 16.35 -7.88 -3.11
C GLY A 27 15.02 -8.63 -3.23
N ARG A 28 15.04 -9.97 -3.27
CA ARG A 28 13.80 -10.78 -3.32
C ARG A 28 12.97 -10.65 -2.05
N ILE A 29 13.60 -10.63 -0.89
CA ILE A 29 12.92 -10.45 0.41
C ILE A 29 12.28 -9.06 0.46
N TYR A 30 13.05 -8.02 0.09
CA TYR A 30 12.57 -6.64 0.00
C TYR A 30 11.32 -6.54 -0.89
N LEU A 31 11.41 -7.07 -2.12
CA LEU A 31 10.30 -7.03 -3.06
C LEU A 31 9.09 -7.83 -2.55
N GLY A 32 9.32 -9.01 -1.97
CA GLY A 32 8.26 -9.84 -1.41
C GLY A 32 7.50 -9.16 -0.28
N ILE A 33 8.20 -8.50 0.65
CA ILE A 33 7.57 -7.77 1.76
C ILE A 33 6.78 -6.56 1.25
N LEU A 34 7.37 -5.76 0.35
CA LEU A 34 6.69 -4.58 -0.17
C LEU A 34 5.47 -4.91 -1.02
N LEU A 35 5.55 -5.92 -1.89
CA LEU A 35 4.41 -6.35 -2.71
C LEU A 35 3.31 -7.01 -1.87
N SER A 36 3.68 -7.83 -0.87
CA SER A 36 2.68 -8.52 -0.06
C SER A 36 1.89 -7.55 0.84
N THR A 37 2.57 -6.62 1.51
CA THR A 37 1.92 -5.61 2.36
C THR A 37 1.06 -4.65 1.54
N SER A 38 1.55 -4.20 0.38
CA SER A 38 0.79 -3.30 -0.49
C SER A 38 -0.43 -3.97 -1.13
N ILE A 39 -0.32 -5.20 -1.63
CA ILE A 39 -1.47 -5.90 -2.20
C ILE A 39 -2.44 -6.32 -1.09
N GLY A 40 -1.92 -6.88 0.00
CA GLY A 40 -2.74 -7.42 1.08
C GLY A 40 -3.46 -6.36 1.91
N PHE A 41 -2.85 -5.19 2.13
CA PHE A 41 -3.43 -4.13 2.96
C PHE A 41 -3.80 -2.88 2.17
N LEU A 42 -2.87 -2.31 1.39
CA LEU A 42 -3.14 -1.04 0.69
C LEU A 42 -4.20 -1.20 -0.41
N LEU A 43 -4.04 -2.17 -1.31
CA LEU A 43 -5.00 -2.43 -2.38
C LEU A 43 -6.33 -2.91 -1.81
N PHE A 44 -6.31 -3.78 -0.81
CA PHE A 44 -7.52 -4.23 -0.12
C PHE A 44 -8.28 -3.06 0.51
N GLY A 45 -7.59 -2.16 1.23
CA GLY A 45 -8.18 -0.93 1.80
C GLY A 45 -8.74 0.01 0.74
N MET A 46 -8.10 0.11 -0.43
CA MET A 46 -8.62 0.88 -1.58
C MET A 46 -9.89 0.26 -2.15
N ILE A 47 -9.93 -1.05 -2.38
CA ILE A 47 -11.12 -1.73 -2.88
C ILE A 47 -12.27 -1.55 -1.88
N TRP A 48 -12.01 -1.72 -0.58
CA TRP A 48 -13.03 -1.53 0.45
C TRP A 48 -13.53 -0.09 0.50
N THR A 49 -12.64 0.90 0.45
CA THR A 49 -13.02 2.31 0.37
C THR A 49 -13.91 2.59 -0.84
N TRP A 50 -13.56 2.05 -2.01
CA TRP A 50 -14.36 2.20 -3.22
C TRP A 50 -15.74 1.53 -3.10
N GLN A 51 -15.84 0.36 -2.46
CA GLN A 51 -17.12 -0.32 -2.24
C GLN A 51 -18.10 0.52 -1.40
N ILE A 52 -17.59 1.33 -0.46
CA ILE A 52 -18.42 2.17 0.42
C ILE A 52 -18.69 3.53 -0.22
N ALA A 53 -17.64 4.19 -0.71
CA ALA A 53 -17.72 5.59 -1.16
C ALA A 53 -18.04 5.74 -2.65
N GLY A 54 -17.90 4.67 -3.45
CA GLY A 54 -18.12 4.68 -4.91
C GLY A 54 -17.03 5.39 -5.72
N THR A 55 -16.07 6.05 -5.05
CA THR A 55 -14.95 6.74 -5.68
C THR A 55 -13.68 6.64 -4.82
N LEU A 56 -12.54 6.81 -5.48
CA LEU A 56 -11.22 6.99 -4.85
C LEU A 56 -10.64 8.38 -5.15
N ASP A 57 -11.44 9.27 -5.75
CA ASP A 57 -11.01 10.62 -6.08
C ASP A 57 -10.80 11.44 -4.81
N PHE A 58 -9.74 12.23 -4.81
CA PHE A 58 -9.47 13.17 -3.73
C PHE A 58 -10.42 14.36 -3.84
N VAL A 59 -11.35 14.44 -2.91
CA VAL A 59 -12.30 15.55 -2.79
C VAL A 59 -12.12 16.25 -1.46
N ARG A 60 -12.40 17.56 -1.44
CA ARG A 60 -12.32 18.36 -0.21
C ARG A 60 -13.35 17.84 0.80
N GLY A 61 -12.89 17.50 2.01
CA GLY A 61 -13.73 16.92 3.06
C GLY A 61 -13.73 15.38 3.09
N GLY A 62 -13.10 14.72 2.11
CA GLY A 62 -13.01 13.26 2.05
C GLY A 62 -14.20 12.60 1.35
N VAL A 63 -14.07 11.30 1.10
CA VAL A 63 -15.03 10.52 0.30
C VAL A 63 -16.18 9.92 1.12
N PHE A 64 -16.08 9.89 2.45
CA PHE A 64 -17.09 9.33 3.33
C PHE A 64 -18.04 10.40 3.85
N ASN A 65 -19.34 10.11 3.85
CA ASN A 65 -20.34 10.94 4.51
C ASN A 65 -20.42 10.65 6.03
N ALA A 66 -21.19 11.46 6.76
CA ALA A 66 -21.28 11.37 8.22
C ALA A 66 -21.88 10.05 8.74
N GLU A 67 -22.60 9.29 7.92
CA GLU A 67 -23.14 7.97 8.26
C GLU A 67 -22.12 6.86 7.98
N GLN A 68 -21.39 6.96 6.88
CA GLN A 68 -20.33 6.03 6.50
C GLN A 68 -19.08 6.17 7.37
N ALA A 69 -18.81 7.38 7.88
CA ALA A 69 -17.64 7.66 8.72
C ALA A 69 -17.81 7.23 10.19
N GLN A 70 -18.81 6.40 10.51
CA GLN A 70 -19.10 5.98 11.88
C GLN A 70 -18.42 4.67 12.27
N GLY A 71 -18.13 4.53 13.56
CA GLY A 71 -17.62 3.29 14.14
C GLY A 71 -16.14 3.00 13.86
N PRO A 72 -15.67 1.78 14.16
CA PRO A 72 -14.25 1.43 14.10
C PRO A 72 -13.72 1.26 12.67
N MET A 73 -14.61 1.23 11.66
CA MET A 73 -14.24 0.99 10.26
C MET A 73 -13.20 1.97 9.74
N ILE A 74 -13.34 3.27 10.06
CA ILE A 74 -12.37 4.29 9.63
C ILE A 74 -11.00 4.03 10.24
N ALA A 75 -10.93 3.60 11.50
CA ALA A 75 -9.66 3.24 12.13
C ALA A 75 -9.03 1.99 11.49
N VAL A 76 -9.84 1.01 11.10
CA VAL A 76 -9.37 -0.19 10.39
C VAL A 76 -8.86 0.17 8.99
N LEU A 77 -9.61 0.98 8.23
CA LEU A 77 -9.16 1.46 6.92
C LEU A 77 -7.87 2.24 7.06
N LEU A 78 -7.77 3.15 8.04
CA LEU A 78 -6.54 3.88 8.32
C LEU A 78 -5.36 2.93 8.60
N ALA A 79 -5.57 1.89 9.41
CA ALA A 79 -4.55 0.89 9.67
C ALA A 79 -4.13 0.14 8.39
N LEU A 80 -5.08 -0.27 7.55
CA LEU A 80 -4.80 -0.92 6.26
C LEU A 80 -3.97 -0.01 5.33
N TYR A 81 -4.30 1.28 5.26
CA TYR A 81 -3.53 2.26 4.49
C TYR A 81 -2.14 2.49 5.08
N ALA A 82 -2.02 2.60 6.41
CA ALA A 82 -0.75 2.86 7.10
C ALA A 82 0.21 1.66 6.99
N PHE A 83 -0.27 0.45 7.27
CA PHE A 83 0.56 -0.76 7.24
C PHE A 83 0.74 -1.33 5.82
N GLY A 84 -0.11 -0.95 4.87
CA GLY A 84 0.06 -1.32 3.46
C GLY A 84 1.19 -0.57 2.76
N ILE A 85 1.74 0.47 3.38
CA ILE A 85 2.90 1.21 2.86
C ILE A 85 4.15 0.77 3.63
N GLY A 86 4.78 -0.31 3.16
CA GLY A 86 5.96 -0.92 3.81
C GLY A 86 7.28 -0.14 3.67
N LYS A 87 7.28 1.05 3.05
CA LYS A 87 8.50 1.84 2.75
C LYS A 87 8.88 2.84 3.85
N ALA A 88 8.54 2.54 5.10
CA ALA A 88 8.82 3.42 6.25
C ALA A 88 10.18 3.14 6.94
N ALA A 89 11.14 2.55 6.24
CA ALA A 89 12.50 2.30 6.72
C ALA A 89 13.53 2.66 5.64
#